data_AF-A0A3R6NMH1-F1
#
_entry.id   AF-A0A3R6NMH1-F1
#
_cell.length_a   1.000
_cell.length_b   1.000
_cell.length_c   1.000
_cell.angle_alpha   90.00
_cell.angle_beta   90.00
_cell.angle_gamma   90.00
#
_symmetry.space_group_name_H-M   'P 1'
#
loop_
_entity.id
_entity.type
_entity.pdbx_description
1 polymer ?
#
loop_
_entity_poly.entity_id
_entity_poly.type
_entity_poly.pdbx_seq_one_letter_code
_entity_poly.pdbx_strand_id
1 'polypeptide(L)'
;MNVSLKNIDAVSGIVKLEIVKADYAEQVEKSLRNFRQKANVPGFRKGMVPMGMVKKMYGKHVLAEEVNKLVSENLFNYIRDNKLNILGEPMPNETEQQPINFDTQEDFEFCFDVALAPEIKIELSKNDKLPYYQVAIDEEMMNQQVDAYTANFGAYDQVEEVEEKDMVKGTVAELENGSPKEGGIVVEDAVLMPSYMKDEAEKAKFIGAKTNSVIVFNPNKAYEGAEAEIASFLKVDKEAVAGITGDFSFEISEITRHKKAELNQELFDKVFGEGVVTSEEEFKNKIKEALAEQFVPQSDFKFLLDAREILVQKAGELQFADGLLKRWLLAANEKNTPEKLDEEYPQIIEDLKYQLIKENLVKGNNLKVEDADIESFAKRVAKAQFAQYGMLSVPEEVLANYAKDMLKNKQTLQNIIDRAVEEKLAAWLKEQVELDVKEVSAEEFNKLFE
;
A
#
# COMPACT_ATOMS: atom_id res chain seq x y z
N MET A 1 22.91 39.14 -1.71
CA MET A 1 23.08 38.00 -0.79
C MET A 1 24.13 37.05 -1.34
N ASN A 2 24.97 36.51 -0.47
CA ASN A 2 26.03 35.56 -0.81
C ASN A 2 25.85 34.29 0.06
N VAL A 3 25.95 33.11 -0.56
CA VAL A 3 25.82 31.82 0.14
C VAL A 3 27.03 30.96 -0.21
N SER A 4 27.68 30.40 0.82
CA SER A 4 28.88 29.57 0.65
C SER A 4 28.88 28.36 1.59
N LEU A 5 29.52 27.27 1.17
CA LEU A 5 29.75 26.08 1.97
C LEU A 5 31.22 26.01 2.38
N LYS A 6 31.47 25.89 3.68
CA LYS A 6 32.77 25.57 4.27
C LYS A 6 32.74 24.12 4.78
N ASN A 7 33.42 23.21 4.09
CA ASN A 7 33.57 21.84 4.58
C ASN A 7 34.47 21.84 5.83
N ILE A 8 33.99 21.25 6.92
CA ILE A 8 34.81 21.02 8.13
C ILE A 8 35.58 19.72 7.95
N ASP A 9 34.87 18.67 7.56
CA ASP A 9 35.40 17.35 7.24
C ASP A 9 34.57 16.70 6.10
N ALA A 10 34.68 15.39 5.92
CA ALA A 10 33.98 14.67 4.86
C ALA A 10 32.45 14.52 5.09
N VAL A 11 31.99 14.65 6.33
CA VAL A 11 30.60 14.36 6.75
C VAL A 11 29.93 15.57 7.44
N SER A 12 30.65 16.67 7.60
CA SER A 12 30.14 17.91 8.19
C SER A 12 30.63 19.17 7.47
N GLY A 13 29.75 20.15 7.36
CA GLY A 13 30.05 21.46 6.77
C GLY A 13 29.23 22.58 7.39
N ILE A 14 29.64 23.82 7.11
CA ILE A 14 28.94 25.04 7.54
C ILE A 14 28.49 25.78 6.29
N VAL A 15 27.17 25.97 6.13
CA VAL A 15 26.61 26.89 5.14
C VAL A 15 26.52 28.28 5.74
N LYS A 16 27.19 29.24 5.11
CA LYS A 16 27.19 30.65 5.51
C LYS A 16 26.33 31.46 4.56
N LEU A 17 25.43 32.26 5.11
CA LEU A 17 24.58 33.20 4.39
C LEU A 17 24.89 34.63 4.84
N GLU A 18 25.35 35.44 3.90
CA GLU A 18 25.57 36.87 4.10
C GLU A 18 24.42 37.65 3.43
N ILE A 19 23.66 38.35 4.26
CA ILE A 19 22.49 39.12 3.86
C ILE A 19 22.81 40.59 4.07
N VAL A 20 22.74 41.38 3.01
CA VAL A 20 22.90 42.83 3.09
C VAL A 20 21.54 43.51 3.05
N LYS A 21 21.47 44.76 3.53
CA LYS A 21 20.22 45.54 3.55
C LYS A 21 19.43 45.54 2.23
N ALA A 22 20.12 45.59 1.10
CA ALA A 22 19.49 45.59 -0.23
C ALA A 22 18.67 44.32 -0.51
N ASP A 23 18.98 43.20 0.14
CA ASP A 23 18.34 41.91 -0.10
C ASP A 23 16.94 41.79 0.53
N TYR A 24 16.67 42.53 1.63
CA TYR A 24 15.42 42.43 2.39
C TYR A 24 14.63 43.74 2.53
N ALA A 25 15.24 44.90 2.25
CA ALA A 25 14.64 46.19 2.56
C ALA A 25 13.27 46.40 1.88
N GLU A 26 13.12 45.96 0.63
CA GLU A 26 11.87 46.09 -0.12
C GLU A 26 10.75 45.24 0.50
N GLN A 27 11.04 43.98 0.84
CA GLN A 27 10.11 43.06 1.47
C GLN A 27 9.67 43.57 2.84
N VAL A 28 10.61 44.06 3.65
CA VAL A 28 10.30 44.67 4.96
C VAL A 28 9.41 45.90 4.81
N GLU A 29 9.69 46.79 3.85
CA GLU A 29 8.82 47.94 3.60
C GLU A 29 7.40 47.51 3.19
N LYS A 30 7.30 46.52 2.32
CA LYS A 30 6.01 45.98 1.84
C LYS A 30 5.23 45.36 3.00
N SER A 31 5.87 44.56 3.84
CA SER A 31 5.24 43.93 5.01
C SER A 31 4.81 44.96 6.06
N LEU A 32 5.60 46.01 6.30
CA LEU A 32 5.21 47.12 7.17
C LEU A 32 4.01 47.91 6.62
N ARG A 33 3.92 48.14 5.31
CA ARG A 33 2.74 48.78 4.68
C ARG A 33 1.49 47.91 4.84
N ASN A 34 1.61 46.60 4.63
CA ASN A 34 0.52 45.66 4.84
C ASN A 34 0.07 45.62 6.31
N PHE A 35 1.02 45.60 7.23
CA PHE A 35 0.74 45.62 8.66
C PHE A 35 0.04 46.92 9.07
N ARG A 36 0.49 48.08 8.57
CA ARG A 36 -0.16 49.39 8.80
C ARG A 36 -1.63 49.39 8.40
N GLN A 37 -2.00 48.76 7.28
CA GLN A 37 -3.39 48.69 6.83
C GLN A 37 -4.27 47.89 7.80
N LYS A 38 -3.70 46.87 8.46
CA LYS A 38 -4.40 45.97 9.38
C LYS A 38 -4.34 46.40 10.85
N ALA A 39 -3.33 47.19 11.22
CA ALA A 39 -3.06 47.57 12.59
C ALA A 39 -4.19 48.42 13.20
N ASN A 40 -4.63 48.05 14.40
CA ASN A 40 -5.58 48.80 15.21
C ASN A 40 -4.83 49.49 16.36
N VAL A 41 -4.46 50.76 16.16
CA VAL A 41 -3.68 51.53 17.13
C VAL A 41 -4.58 52.58 17.79
N PRO A 42 -4.68 52.63 19.14
CA PRO A 42 -5.48 53.62 19.84
C PRO A 42 -5.16 55.06 19.38
N GLY A 43 -6.21 55.84 19.06
CA GLY A 43 -6.08 57.22 18.58
C GLY A 43 -5.91 57.38 17.06
N PHE A 44 -5.75 56.29 16.30
CA PHE A 44 -5.64 56.33 14.84
C PHE A 44 -6.70 55.47 14.16
N ARG A 45 -7.31 55.98 13.08
CA ARG A 45 -8.17 55.19 12.21
C ARG A 45 -7.32 54.12 11.51
N LYS A 46 -7.85 52.89 11.35
CA LYS A 46 -7.19 51.79 10.62
C LYS A 46 -6.58 52.29 9.29
N GLY A 47 -5.32 51.95 9.04
CA GLY A 47 -4.55 52.40 7.87
C GLY A 47 -3.95 53.81 7.94
N MET A 48 -4.37 54.66 8.88
CA MET A 48 -3.89 56.05 9.01
C MET A 48 -2.78 56.23 10.04
N VAL A 49 -2.29 55.14 10.65
CA VAL A 49 -1.14 55.18 11.56
C VAL A 49 0.12 55.63 10.80
N PRO A 50 0.86 56.65 11.26
CA PRO A 50 2.10 57.08 10.62
C PRO A 50 3.14 55.95 10.53
N MET A 51 3.81 55.80 9.38
CA MET A 51 4.80 54.74 9.16
C MET A 51 5.92 54.73 10.19
N GLY A 52 6.35 55.90 10.69
CA GLY A 52 7.37 55.98 11.74
C GLY A 52 6.92 55.33 13.05
N MET A 53 5.63 55.41 13.40
CA MET A 53 5.08 54.75 14.58
C MET A 53 4.97 53.23 14.37
N VAL A 54 4.52 52.80 13.19
CA VAL A 54 4.46 51.37 12.82
C VAL A 54 5.86 50.74 12.83
N LYS A 55 6.87 51.43 12.28
CA LYS A 55 8.28 50.98 12.32
C LYS A 55 8.79 50.84 13.76
N LYS A 56 8.46 51.77 14.66
CA LYS A 56 8.86 51.67 16.08
C LYS A 56 8.19 50.50 16.81
N MET A 57 6.92 50.21 16.50
CA MET A 57 6.17 49.16 17.20
C MET A 57 6.44 47.76 16.66
N TYR A 58 6.59 47.61 15.34
CA TYR A 58 6.62 46.31 14.65
C TYR A 58 7.85 46.11 13.78
N GLY A 59 8.68 47.14 13.57
CA GLY A 59 9.82 47.10 12.65
C GLY A 59 10.80 45.98 12.94
N LYS A 60 11.16 45.78 14.21
CA LYS A 60 12.08 44.71 14.63
C LYS A 60 11.53 43.32 14.31
N HIS A 61 10.25 43.09 14.64
CA HIS A 61 9.62 41.79 14.42
C HIS A 61 9.48 41.47 12.93
N VAL A 62 9.00 42.44 12.14
CA VAL A 62 8.87 42.29 10.68
C VAL A 62 10.23 42.11 10.03
N LEU A 63 11.26 42.84 10.48
CA LEU A 63 12.62 42.66 9.99
C LEU A 63 13.12 41.23 10.25
N ALA A 64 13.01 40.75 11.49
CA ALA A 64 13.44 39.40 11.84
C ALA A 64 12.67 38.31 11.07
N GLU A 65 11.36 38.48 10.87
CA GLU A 65 10.52 37.56 10.12
C GLU A 65 10.94 37.48 8.63
N GLU A 66 11.08 38.63 7.96
CA GLU A 66 11.46 38.67 6.54
C GLU A 66 12.89 38.16 6.32
N VAL A 67 13.82 38.49 7.22
CA VAL A 67 15.20 37.98 7.17
C VAL A 67 15.21 36.47 7.38
N ASN A 68 14.51 35.93 8.39
CA ASN A 68 14.43 34.48 8.61
C ASN A 68 13.83 33.75 7.41
N LYS A 69 12.78 34.31 6.79
CA LYS A 69 12.20 33.75 5.58
C LYS A 69 13.21 33.70 4.43
N LEU A 70 13.93 34.80 4.21
CA LEU A 70 14.98 34.89 3.20
C LEU A 70 16.10 33.87 3.46
N VAL A 71 16.54 33.73 4.71
CA VAL A 71 17.54 32.75 5.11
C VAL A 71 17.08 31.33 4.77
N SER A 72 15.89 30.94 5.22
CA SER A 72 15.37 29.59 4.99
C SER A 72 15.24 29.28 3.49
N GLU A 73 14.61 30.16 2.71
CA GLU A 73 14.44 29.96 1.27
C GLU A 73 15.78 29.76 0.56
N ASN A 74 16.76 30.62 0.87
CA ASN A 74 18.06 30.58 0.19
C ASN A 74 18.97 29.45 0.66
N LEU A 75 18.90 29.07 1.93
CA LEU A 75 19.59 27.90 2.46
C LEU A 75 19.13 26.63 1.72
N PHE A 76 17.81 26.41 1.66
CA PHE A 76 17.26 25.23 0.98
C PHE A 76 17.47 25.27 -0.55
N ASN A 77 17.40 26.45 -1.18
CA ASN A 77 17.74 26.58 -2.59
C ASN A 77 19.21 26.25 -2.85
N TYR A 78 20.13 26.76 -2.03
CA TYR A 78 21.56 26.47 -2.15
C TYR A 78 21.85 24.97 -2.01
N ILE A 79 21.25 24.31 -1.02
CA ILE A 79 21.36 22.86 -0.82
C ILE A 79 20.87 22.10 -2.07
N ARG A 80 19.72 22.49 -2.63
CA ARG A 80 19.13 21.87 -3.82
C ARG A 80 19.97 22.09 -5.08
N ASP A 81 20.36 23.34 -5.35
CA ASP A 81 21.05 23.74 -6.58
C ASP A 81 22.46 23.13 -6.65
N ASN A 82 23.13 23.01 -5.49
CA ASN A 82 24.42 22.34 -5.38
C ASN A 82 24.30 20.83 -5.16
N LYS A 83 23.08 20.28 -5.12
CA LYS A 83 22.77 18.85 -4.90
C LYS A 83 23.49 18.29 -3.68
N LEU A 84 23.56 19.06 -2.60
CA LEU A 84 24.17 18.62 -1.35
C LEU A 84 23.29 17.53 -0.75
N ASN A 85 23.85 16.34 -0.60
CA ASN A 85 23.15 15.22 0.02
C ASN A 85 23.27 15.36 1.55
N ILE A 86 22.35 16.11 2.15
CA ILE A 86 22.34 16.37 3.59
C ILE A 86 21.52 15.31 4.34
N LEU A 87 21.95 14.99 5.55
CA LEU A 87 21.26 14.11 6.49
C LEU A 87 20.53 14.96 7.53
N GLY A 88 19.21 14.86 7.59
CA GLY A 88 18.38 15.68 8.47
C GLY A 88 18.20 17.12 8.00
N GLU A 89 17.99 18.05 8.94
CA GLU A 89 17.82 19.47 8.65
C GLU A 89 19.06 20.29 9.05
N PRO A 90 19.38 21.38 8.34
CA PRO A 90 20.45 22.30 8.74
C PRO A 90 20.18 22.90 10.13
N MET A 91 21.18 22.86 11.01
CA MET A 91 21.05 23.34 12.37
C MET A 91 21.85 24.64 12.56
N PRO A 92 21.35 25.64 13.31
CA PRO A 92 22.14 26.83 13.62
C PRO A 92 23.50 26.44 14.24
N ASN A 93 24.57 27.01 13.72
CA ASN A 93 25.91 26.72 14.21
C ASN A 93 26.14 27.36 15.58
N GLU A 94 26.77 26.64 16.51
CA GLU A 94 26.95 27.09 17.90
C GLU A 94 28.26 27.86 18.15
N THR A 95 29.20 27.81 17.22
CA THR A 95 30.60 28.26 17.42
C THR A 95 30.97 29.48 16.58
N GLU A 96 30.66 29.47 15.29
CA GLU A 96 30.89 30.55 14.34
C GLU A 96 29.73 31.56 14.25
N GLN A 97 28.51 31.20 14.67
CA GLN A 97 27.36 32.12 14.65
C GLN A 97 27.58 33.31 15.59
N GLN A 98 27.67 34.50 15.02
CA GLN A 98 27.79 35.73 15.80
C GLN A 98 26.42 36.17 16.36
N PRO A 99 26.38 36.84 17.53
CA PRO A 99 25.15 37.43 18.05
C PRO A 99 24.56 38.47 17.09
N ILE A 100 23.29 38.30 16.74
CA ILE A 100 22.57 39.19 15.83
C ILE A 100 21.81 40.24 16.64
N ASN A 101 22.00 41.51 16.28
CA ASN A 101 21.25 42.63 16.83
C ASN A 101 20.50 43.40 15.73
N PHE A 102 19.24 43.02 15.55
CA PHE A 102 18.31 43.66 14.62
C PHE A 102 18.00 45.15 14.90
N ASP A 103 18.40 45.69 16.06
CA ASP A 103 18.20 47.12 16.37
C ASP A 103 19.34 48.00 15.83
N THR A 104 20.54 47.42 15.64
CA THR A 104 21.76 48.19 15.31
C THR A 104 22.48 47.72 14.06
N GLN A 105 22.24 46.49 13.61
CA GLN A 105 22.86 45.92 12.43
C GLN A 105 21.96 46.09 11.20
N GLU A 106 22.59 46.30 10.04
CA GLU A 106 21.92 46.35 8.73
C GLU A 106 22.34 45.20 7.80
N ASP A 107 23.44 44.52 8.13
CA ASP A 107 23.93 43.34 7.43
C ASP A 107 24.00 42.19 8.44
N PHE A 108 23.66 40.99 7.98
CA PHE A 108 23.51 39.81 8.82
C PHE A 108 24.28 38.63 8.24
N GLU A 109 24.93 37.86 9.12
CA GLU A 109 25.56 36.59 8.80
C GLU A 109 24.88 35.47 9.57
N PHE A 110 24.47 34.42 8.86
CA PHE A 110 23.91 33.21 9.43
C PHE A 110 24.76 31.99 9.06
N CYS A 111 25.09 31.18 10.06
CA CYS A 111 25.89 29.97 9.91
C CYS A 111 25.05 28.75 10.30
N PHE A 112 24.96 27.77 9.41
CA PHE A 112 24.24 26.53 9.64
C PHE A 112 25.16 25.32 9.48
N ASP A 113 25.20 24.46 10.49
CA ASP A 113 25.81 23.15 10.40
C ASP A 113 24.94 22.22 9.55
N VAL A 114 25.58 21.54 8.59
CA VAL A 114 24.96 20.53 7.74
C VAL A 114 25.70 19.20 7.89
N ALA A 115 24.96 18.13 8.15
CA ALA A 115 25.50 16.77 8.10
C ALA A 115 25.44 16.30 6.65
N LEU A 116 26.59 15.96 6.08
CA LEU A 116 26.71 15.46 4.71
C LEU A 116 26.68 13.93 4.73
N ALA A 117 25.94 13.34 3.80
CA ALA A 117 25.95 11.89 3.61
C ALA A 117 27.34 11.43 3.14
N PRO A 118 27.88 10.34 3.69
CA PRO A 118 29.18 9.82 3.28
C PRO A 118 29.14 9.36 1.81
N GLU A 119 30.28 9.44 1.13
CA GLU A 119 30.44 8.83 -0.18
C GLU A 119 30.41 7.30 -0.04
N ILE A 120 29.47 6.65 -0.73
CA ILE A 120 29.32 5.19 -0.74
C ILE A 120 29.76 4.68 -2.11
N LYS A 121 30.69 3.72 -2.10
CA LYS A 121 31.13 2.98 -3.29
C LYS A 121 31.00 1.49 -2.99
N ILE A 122 30.12 0.81 -3.73
CA ILE A 122 29.86 -0.62 -3.57
C ILE A 122 30.17 -1.30 -4.89
N GLU A 123 31.04 -2.30 -4.83
CA GLU A 123 31.37 -3.17 -5.95
C GLU A 123 30.85 -4.58 -5.67
N LEU A 124 29.90 -5.03 -6.50
CA LEU A 124 29.34 -6.37 -6.46
C LEU A 124 29.87 -7.19 -7.63
N SER A 125 30.01 -8.49 -7.42
CA SER A 125 30.50 -9.42 -8.41
C SER A 125 29.83 -10.78 -8.27
N LYS A 126 30.02 -11.65 -9.27
CA LYS A 126 29.60 -13.06 -9.19
C LYS A 126 30.34 -13.88 -8.12
N ASN A 127 31.36 -13.33 -7.46
CA ASN A 127 31.95 -13.99 -6.29
C ASN A 127 31.14 -13.78 -5.00
N ASP A 128 30.23 -12.80 -5.01
CA ASP A 128 29.34 -12.53 -3.89
C ASP A 128 28.14 -13.47 -4.01
N LYS A 129 28.08 -14.49 -3.14
CA LYS A 129 27.03 -15.50 -3.16
C LYS A 129 25.94 -15.15 -2.15
N LEU A 130 24.69 -15.04 -2.62
CA LEU A 130 23.54 -14.71 -1.78
C LEU A 130 22.46 -15.79 -1.88
N PRO A 131 21.81 -16.16 -0.75
CA PRO A 131 20.72 -17.12 -0.78
C PRO A 131 19.52 -16.54 -1.54
N TYR A 132 18.90 -17.36 -2.38
CA TYR A 132 17.63 -17.03 -3.02
C TYR A 132 16.66 -18.18 -2.85
N TYR A 133 15.52 -17.93 -2.24
CA TYR A 133 14.57 -18.98 -1.89
C TYR A 133 13.48 -19.06 -2.95
N GLN A 134 13.36 -20.23 -3.59
CA GLN A 134 12.30 -20.53 -4.54
C GLN A 134 11.30 -21.46 -3.86
N VAL A 135 10.03 -21.06 -3.80
CA VAL A 135 8.99 -21.89 -3.21
C VAL A 135 8.62 -23.02 -4.16
N ALA A 136 8.75 -24.25 -3.69
CA ALA A 136 8.31 -25.45 -4.38
C ALA A 136 6.78 -25.52 -4.35
N ILE A 137 6.17 -25.66 -5.53
CA ILE A 137 4.74 -25.90 -5.65
C ILE A 137 4.49 -27.39 -5.52
N ASP A 138 3.84 -27.78 -4.42
CA ASP A 138 3.47 -29.16 -4.16
C ASP A 138 2.21 -29.60 -4.94
N GLU A 139 1.92 -30.90 -4.89
CA GLU A 139 0.75 -31.47 -5.55
C GLU A 139 -0.57 -30.96 -4.97
N GLU A 140 -0.61 -30.58 -3.69
CA GLU A 140 -1.83 -30.08 -3.05
C GLU A 140 -2.21 -28.72 -3.62
N MET A 141 -1.26 -27.78 -3.66
CA MET A 141 -1.44 -26.46 -4.29
C MET A 141 -1.82 -26.60 -5.76
N MET A 142 -1.17 -27.52 -6.48
CA MET A 142 -1.48 -27.80 -7.87
C MET A 142 -2.93 -28.28 -8.05
N ASN A 143 -3.34 -29.28 -7.27
CA ASN A 143 -4.66 -29.87 -7.34
C ASN A 143 -5.75 -28.87 -6.95
N GLN A 144 -5.52 -28.06 -5.90
CA GLN A 144 -6.43 -27.00 -5.50
C GLN A 144 -6.64 -25.97 -6.61
N GLN A 145 -5.56 -25.56 -7.30
CA GLN A 145 -5.66 -24.57 -8.37
C GLN A 145 -6.34 -25.15 -9.63
N VAL A 146 -6.06 -26.41 -9.99
CA VAL A 146 -6.75 -27.12 -11.07
C VAL A 146 -8.24 -27.28 -10.75
N ASP A 147 -8.57 -27.65 -9.51
CA ASP A 147 -9.95 -27.76 -9.04
C ASP A 147 -10.68 -26.42 -9.09
N ALA A 148 -10.02 -25.32 -8.72
CA ALA A 148 -10.59 -23.99 -8.83
C ALA A 148 -10.87 -23.60 -10.29
N TYR A 149 -9.95 -23.88 -11.23
CA TYR A 149 -10.19 -23.59 -12.65
C TYR A 149 -11.31 -24.44 -13.24
N THR A 150 -11.30 -25.75 -13.00
CA THR A 150 -12.34 -26.66 -13.51
C THR A 150 -13.70 -26.37 -12.88
N ALA A 151 -13.75 -25.89 -11.64
CA ALA A 151 -14.99 -25.42 -11.02
C ALA A 151 -15.47 -24.10 -11.64
N ASN A 152 -14.59 -23.10 -11.78
CA ASN A 152 -14.99 -21.78 -12.28
C ASN A 152 -15.47 -21.79 -13.74
N PHE A 153 -14.93 -22.70 -14.56
CA PHE A 153 -15.30 -22.83 -15.98
C PHE A 153 -16.21 -24.04 -16.25
N GLY A 154 -16.76 -24.64 -15.19
CA GLY A 154 -17.70 -25.74 -15.30
C GLY A 154 -19.00 -25.34 -16.00
N ALA A 155 -19.78 -26.36 -16.36
CA ALA A 155 -21.09 -26.22 -16.97
C ALA A 155 -22.17 -26.67 -16.00
N TYR A 156 -23.41 -26.29 -16.27
CA TYR A 156 -24.57 -26.76 -15.53
C TYR A 156 -25.37 -27.70 -16.42
N ASP A 157 -25.46 -28.97 -16.01
CA ASP A 157 -26.29 -29.96 -16.68
C ASP A 157 -27.66 -30.00 -16.01
N GLN A 158 -28.73 -30.16 -16.79
CA GLN A 158 -30.05 -30.44 -16.23
C GLN A 158 -30.10 -31.90 -15.74
N VAL A 159 -30.59 -32.08 -14.51
CA VAL A 159 -30.75 -33.39 -13.87
C VAL A 159 -32.18 -33.56 -13.37
N GLU A 160 -32.59 -34.81 -13.13
CA GLU A 160 -33.97 -35.13 -12.75
C GLU A 160 -34.18 -35.26 -11.23
N GLU A 161 -33.11 -35.39 -10.44
CA GLU A 161 -33.16 -35.68 -9.01
C GLU A 161 -32.19 -34.78 -8.25
N VAL A 162 -32.67 -34.18 -7.16
CA VAL A 162 -31.92 -33.19 -6.37
C VAL A 162 -30.87 -33.86 -5.48
N GLU A 163 -29.61 -33.42 -5.61
CA GLU A 163 -28.54 -33.62 -4.65
C GLU A 163 -28.22 -32.33 -3.87
N GLU A 164 -27.37 -32.45 -2.83
CA GLU A 164 -27.12 -31.34 -1.89
C GLU A 164 -26.59 -30.06 -2.55
N LYS A 165 -25.75 -30.20 -3.58
CA LYS A 165 -25.07 -29.08 -4.25
C LYS A 165 -25.73 -28.66 -5.57
N ASP A 166 -26.92 -29.17 -5.85
CA ASP A 166 -27.66 -28.80 -7.06
C ASP A 166 -28.36 -27.46 -6.86
N MET A 167 -28.43 -26.68 -7.92
CA MET A 167 -29.29 -25.50 -7.98
C MET A 167 -30.71 -25.95 -8.33
N VAL A 168 -31.64 -25.71 -7.41
CA VAL A 168 -33.04 -26.05 -7.58
C VAL A 168 -33.82 -24.76 -7.81
N LYS A 169 -34.45 -24.66 -8.98
CA LYS A 169 -35.30 -23.54 -9.36
C LYS A 169 -36.76 -23.96 -9.32
N GLY A 170 -37.63 -23.07 -8.86
CA GLY A 170 -39.04 -23.37 -8.71
C GLY A 170 -39.89 -22.21 -8.25
N THR A 171 -41.18 -22.50 -8.12
CA THR A 171 -42.16 -21.57 -7.57
C THR A 171 -42.31 -21.83 -6.07
N VAL A 172 -42.04 -20.83 -5.25
CA VAL A 172 -42.31 -20.89 -3.81
C VAL A 172 -43.58 -20.09 -3.48
N ALA A 173 -44.47 -20.66 -2.66
CA ALA A 173 -45.71 -20.04 -2.24
C ALA A 173 -46.00 -20.28 -0.76
N GLU A 174 -46.43 -19.23 -0.05
CA GLU A 174 -46.79 -19.29 1.37
C GLU A 174 -48.05 -20.13 1.57
N LEU A 175 -48.05 -21.01 2.59
CA LEU A 175 -49.19 -21.85 2.92
C LEU A 175 -49.92 -21.36 4.17
N GLU A 176 -51.24 -21.48 4.15
CA GLU A 176 -52.12 -21.36 5.30
C GLU A 176 -52.98 -22.63 5.39
N ASN A 177 -52.91 -23.34 6.52
CA ASN A 177 -53.62 -24.61 6.74
C ASN A 177 -53.37 -25.67 5.64
N GLY A 178 -52.17 -25.70 5.06
CA GLY A 178 -51.77 -26.67 4.03
C GLY A 178 -52.26 -26.36 2.61
N SER A 179 -52.80 -25.16 2.37
CA SER A 179 -53.15 -24.66 1.03
C SER A 179 -52.48 -23.30 0.78
N PRO A 180 -52.25 -22.90 -0.49
CA PRO A 180 -51.71 -21.58 -0.80
C PRO A 180 -52.55 -20.48 -0.16
N LYS A 181 -51.89 -19.59 0.58
CA LYS A 181 -52.53 -18.47 1.30
C LYS A 181 -53.00 -17.42 0.31
N GLU A 182 -54.28 -17.02 0.40
CA GLU A 182 -54.83 -15.97 -0.46
C GLU A 182 -54.13 -14.62 -0.14
N GLY A 183 -53.46 -14.04 -1.13
CA GLY A 183 -52.62 -12.85 -0.95
C GLY A 183 -51.31 -13.08 -0.19
N GLY A 184 -50.88 -14.33 -0.02
CA GLY A 184 -49.59 -14.69 0.56
C GLY A 184 -48.40 -14.45 -0.38
N ILE A 185 -47.19 -14.68 0.14
CA ILE A 185 -45.94 -14.52 -0.63
C ILE A 185 -45.86 -15.59 -1.73
N VAL A 186 -45.56 -15.18 -2.97
CA VAL A 186 -45.30 -16.08 -4.10
C VAL A 186 -44.10 -15.57 -4.90
N VAL A 187 -43.13 -16.45 -5.18
CA VAL A 187 -41.98 -16.15 -6.05
C VAL A 187 -41.82 -17.28 -7.07
N GLU A 188 -42.02 -16.96 -8.36
CA GLU A 188 -42.06 -17.94 -9.46
C GLU A 188 -40.67 -18.42 -9.92
N ASP A 189 -39.63 -17.65 -9.68
CA ASP A 189 -38.23 -17.98 -10.03
C ASP A 189 -37.35 -18.03 -8.78
N ALA A 190 -37.83 -18.67 -7.72
CA ALA A 190 -37.03 -18.88 -6.53
C ALA A 190 -35.93 -19.92 -6.83
N VAL A 191 -34.71 -19.61 -6.40
CA VAL A 191 -33.55 -20.50 -6.56
C VAL A 191 -32.98 -20.78 -5.18
N LEU A 192 -32.75 -22.05 -4.90
CA LEU A 192 -32.08 -22.50 -3.69
C LEU A 192 -31.04 -23.58 -4.00
N MET A 193 -30.14 -23.79 -3.06
CA MET A 193 -29.22 -24.92 -3.06
C MET A 193 -29.31 -25.58 -1.69
N PRO A 194 -29.67 -26.88 -1.60
CA PRO A 194 -29.90 -27.54 -0.31
C PRO A 194 -28.70 -27.47 0.65
N SER A 195 -27.46 -27.42 0.13
CA SER A 195 -26.25 -27.29 0.94
C SER A 195 -26.17 -26.01 1.78
N TYR A 196 -26.93 -24.97 1.43
CA TYR A 196 -27.05 -23.74 2.22
C TYR A 196 -28.15 -23.78 3.27
N MET A 197 -28.97 -24.83 3.30
CA MET A 197 -29.90 -25.07 4.40
C MET A 197 -29.14 -25.61 5.62
N LYS A 198 -29.38 -24.99 6.77
CA LYS A 198 -28.74 -25.33 8.04
C LYS A 198 -29.51 -26.43 8.79
N ASP A 199 -30.84 -26.43 8.66
CA ASP A 199 -31.67 -27.50 9.27
C ASP A 199 -31.67 -28.75 8.38
N GLU A 200 -31.11 -29.84 8.91
CA GLU A 200 -31.00 -31.12 8.21
C GLU A 200 -32.36 -31.75 7.89
N ALA A 201 -33.40 -31.51 8.71
CA ALA A 201 -34.72 -32.07 8.48
C ALA A 201 -35.46 -31.35 7.34
N GLU A 202 -35.30 -30.03 7.21
CA GLU A 202 -35.81 -29.30 6.04
C GLU A 202 -35.01 -29.64 4.78
N LYS A 203 -33.67 -29.73 4.89
CA LYS A 203 -32.79 -30.13 3.77
C LYS A 203 -33.17 -31.50 3.20
N ALA A 204 -33.40 -32.49 4.05
CA ALA A 204 -33.74 -33.86 3.65
C ALA A 204 -35.05 -33.95 2.85
N LYS A 205 -35.95 -32.95 2.92
CA LYS A 205 -37.17 -32.91 2.11
C LYS A 205 -36.91 -32.63 0.63
N PHE A 206 -35.77 -32.01 0.32
CA PHE A 206 -35.35 -31.70 -1.05
C PHE A 206 -34.53 -32.82 -1.68
N ILE A 207 -33.68 -33.49 -0.90
CA ILE A 207 -32.79 -34.52 -1.44
C ILE A 207 -33.61 -35.69 -2.00
N GLY A 208 -33.32 -36.08 -3.24
CA GLY A 208 -34.04 -37.12 -3.96
C GLY A 208 -35.38 -36.68 -4.59
N ALA A 209 -35.81 -35.43 -4.37
CA ALA A 209 -36.99 -34.90 -5.03
C ALA A 209 -36.75 -34.72 -6.54
N LYS A 210 -37.81 -34.88 -7.32
CA LYS A 210 -37.73 -34.80 -8.79
C LYS A 210 -38.31 -33.51 -9.34
N THR A 211 -37.96 -33.16 -10.57
CA THR A 211 -38.63 -32.07 -11.30
C THR A 211 -40.15 -32.25 -11.28
N ASN A 212 -40.89 -31.16 -11.10
CA ASN A 212 -42.34 -31.09 -10.87
C ASN A 212 -42.83 -31.65 -9.52
N SER A 213 -41.94 -31.98 -8.58
CA SER A 213 -42.34 -32.30 -7.21
C SER A 213 -42.70 -31.02 -6.46
N VAL A 214 -43.68 -31.12 -5.56
CA VAL A 214 -44.03 -30.05 -4.62
C VAL A 214 -43.54 -30.45 -3.24
N ILE A 215 -42.69 -29.62 -2.66
CA ILE A 215 -42.08 -29.84 -1.34
C ILE A 215 -42.67 -28.85 -0.36
N VAL A 216 -43.10 -29.31 0.81
CA VAL A 216 -43.54 -28.42 1.90
C VAL A 216 -42.41 -28.27 2.92
N PHE A 217 -41.89 -27.06 3.04
CA PHE A 217 -40.77 -26.75 3.92
C PHE A 217 -40.94 -25.41 4.60
N ASN A 218 -40.18 -25.19 5.67
CA ASN A 218 -40.22 -23.94 6.42
C ASN A 218 -38.93 -23.14 6.17
N PRO A 219 -38.95 -22.02 5.40
CA PRO A 219 -37.75 -21.25 5.10
C PRO A 219 -37.07 -20.67 6.35
N ASN A 220 -37.85 -20.27 7.35
CA ASN A 220 -37.31 -19.74 8.60
C ASN A 220 -36.48 -20.79 9.33
N LYS A 221 -37.03 -22.01 9.44
CA LYS A 221 -36.33 -23.15 10.04
C LYS A 221 -35.15 -23.60 9.18
N ALA A 222 -35.33 -23.71 7.86
CA ALA A 222 -34.29 -24.17 6.92
C ALA A 222 -33.01 -23.33 6.99
N TYR A 223 -33.14 -22.02 7.20
CA TYR A 223 -32.01 -21.09 7.29
C TYR A 223 -31.71 -20.63 8.73
N GLU A 224 -32.32 -21.26 9.74
CA GLU A 224 -32.19 -20.89 11.17
C GLU A 224 -32.42 -19.38 11.45
N GLY A 225 -33.42 -18.80 10.80
CA GLY A 225 -33.79 -17.39 10.96
C GLY A 225 -32.78 -16.40 10.35
N ALA A 226 -31.90 -16.84 9.44
CA ALA A 226 -30.95 -15.96 8.77
C ALA A 226 -31.68 -14.97 7.84
N GLU A 227 -31.83 -13.73 8.32
CA GLU A 227 -32.71 -12.72 7.73
C GLU A 227 -32.33 -12.35 6.29
N ALA A 228 -31.04 -12.31 5.94
CA ALA A 228 -30.59 -11.90 4.60
C ALA A 228 -30.92 -12.96 3.54
N GLU A 229 -30.68 -14.23 3.88
CA GLU A 229 -30.92 -15.39 3.02
C GLU A 229 -32.41 -15.58 2.78
N ILE A 230 -33.23 -15.47 3.83
CA ILE A 230 -34.69 -15.59 3.73
C ILE A 230 -35.29 -14.43 2.94
N ALA A 231 -34.86 -13.19 3.23
CA ALA A 231 -35.31 -12.00 2.50
C ALA A 231 -34.99 -12.11 1.00
N SER A 232 -33.77 -12.53 0.66
CA SER A 232 -33.34 -12.72 -0.72
C SER A 232 -34.13 -13.84 -1.42
N PHE A 233 -34.32 -14.97 -0.74
CA PHE A 233 -35.02 -16.13 -1.30
C PHE A 233 -36.51 -15.84 -1.56
N LEU A 234 -37.19 -15.19 -0.62
CA LEU A 234 -38.61 -14.83 -0.71
C LEU A 234 -38.87 -13.48 -1.41
N LYS A 235 -37.82 -12.75 -1.81
CA LYS A 235 -37.88 -11.41 -2.39
C LYS A 235 -38.71 -10.42 -1.56
N VAL A 236 -38.50 -10.43 -0.24
CA VAL A 236 -39.16 -9.53 0.72
C VAL A 236 -38.15 -8.60 1.39
N ASP A 237 -38.64 -7.52 1.99
CA ASP A 237 -37.83 -6.66 2.84
C ASP A 237 -37.35 -7.43 4.08
N LYS A 238 -36.14 -7.11 4.54
CA LYS A 238 -35.49 -7.80 5.66
C LYS A 238 -36.32 -7.71 6.95
N GLU A 239 -36.99 -6.59 7.15
CA GLU A 239 -37.87 -6.31 8.31
C GLU A 239 -39.11 -7.22 8.34
N ALA A 240 -39.54 -7.75 7.18
CA ALA A 240 -40.70 -8.63 7.10
C ALA A 240 -40.40 -10.08 7.53
N VAL A 241 -39.13 -10.48 7.53
CA VAL A 241 -38.70 -11.88 7.77
C VAL A 241 -39.10 -12.38 9.16
N ALA A 242 -39.06 -11.54 10.19
CA ALA A 242 -39.44 -11.92 11.55
C ALA A 242 -40.90 -12.37 11.67
N GLY A 243 -41.78 -11.93 10.76
CA GLY A 243 -43.18 -12.34 10.70
C GLY A 243 -43.41 -13.65 9.91
N ILE A 244 -42.39 -14.17 9.23
CA ILE A 244 -42.48 -15.37 8.38
C ILE A 244 -42.10 -16.58 9.22
N THR A 245 -43.11 -17.22 9.80
CA THR A 245 -42.95 -18.45 10.62
C THR A 245 -43.66 -19.66 10.03
N GLY A 246 -44.49 -19.46 9.00
CA GLY A 246 -45.30 -20.50 8.36
C GLY A 246 -44.53 -21.36 7.34
N ASP A 247 -45.18 -22.44 6.92
CA ASP A 247 -44.66 -23.33 5.89
C ASP A 247 -44.94 -22.79 4.48
N PHE A 248 -44.09 -23.17 3.54
CA PHE A 248 -44.18 -22.82 2.12
C PHE A 248 -44.18 -24.08 1.28
N SER A 249 -44.92 -24.06 0.17
CA SER A 249 -44.76 -25.04 -0.91
C SER A 249 -43.69 -24.55 -1.87
N PHE A 250 -42.81 -25.45 -2.30
CA PHE A 250 -41.84 -25.24 -3.37
C PHE A 250 -42.10 -26.24 -4.49
N GLU A 251 -42.59 -25.76 -5.63
CA GLU A 251 -42.77 -26.55 -6.84
C GLU A 251 -41.52 -26.47 -7.70
N ILE A 252 -40.81 -27.59 -7.86
CA ILE A 252 -39.55 -27.65 -8.61
C ILE A 252 -39.86 -27.56 -10.11
N SER A 253 -39.32 -26.54 -10.78
CA SER A 253 -39.42 -26.39 -12.23
C SER A 253 -38.17 -26.86 -12.96
N GLU A 254 -36.99 -26.70 -12.36
CA GLU A 254 -35.71 -27.06 -12.96
C GLU A 254 -34.68 -27.43 -11.88
N ILE A 255 -33.86 -28.43 -12.15
CA ILE A 255 -32.72 -28.82 -11.30
C ILE A 255 -31.48 -28.80 -12.19
N THR A 256 -30.47 -28.03 -11.81
CA THR A 256 -29.19 -28.00 -12.50
C THR A 256 -28.05 -28.40 -11.58
N ARG A 257 -27.18 -29.26 -12.10
CA ARG A 257 -25.99 -29.76 -11.40
C ARG A 257 -24.75 -29.14 -12.00
N HIS A 258 -23.93 -28.55 -11.14
CA HIS A 258 -22.62 -28.06 -11.56
C HIS A 258 -21.70 -29.24 -11.89
N LYS A 259 -21.26 -29.32 -13.14
CA LYS A 259 -20.27 -30.26 -13.64
C LYS A 259 -18.97 -29.49 -13.90
N LYS A 260 -17.90 -29.89 -13.19
CA LYS A 260 -16.55 -29.36 -13.44
C LYS A 260 -16.19 -29.49 -14.92
N ALA A 261 -15.54 -28.47 -15.46
CA ALA A 261 -14.99 -28.51 -16.81
C ALA A 261 -13.99 -29.66 -16.95
N GLU A 262 -14.01 -30.29 -18.12
CA GLU A 262 -13.01 -31.29 -18.47
C GLU A 262 -11.66 -30.59 -18.78
N LEU A 263 -10.56 -31.27 -18.46
CA LEU A 263 -9.20 -30.81 -18.79
C LEU A 263 -8.94 -30.99 -20.28
N ASN A 264 -9.50 -30.09 -21.09
CA ASN A 264 -9.40 -30.12 -22.54
C ASN A 264 -9.10 -28.72 -23.11
N GLN A 265 -8.96 -28.64 -24.44
CA GLN A 265 -8.60 -27.42 -25.15
C GLN A 265 -9.53 -26.24 -24.82
N GLU A 266 -10.83 -26.49 -24.63
CA GLU A 266 -11.79 -25.43 -24.32
C GLU A 266 -11.48 -24.76 -22.96
N LEU A 267 -11.14 -25.56 -21.95
CA LEU A 267 -10.72 -25.03 -20.65
C LEU A 267 -9.38 -24.29 -20.77
N PHE A 268 -8.43 -24.85 -21.52
CA PHE A 268 -7.10 -24.26 -21.68
C PHE A 268 -7.19 -22.87 -22.31
N ASP A 269 -7.98 -22.74 -23.38
CA ASP A 269 -8.21 -21.47 -24.07
C ASP A 269 -8.97 -20.47 -23.19
N LYS A 270 -9.91 -20.93 -22.36
CA LYS A 270 -10.64 -20.08 -21.40
C LYS A 270 -9.74 -19.53 -20.28
N VAL A 271 -8.78 -20.32 -19.81
CA VAL A 271 -7.91 -19.94 -18.68
C VAL A 271 -6.72 -19.10 -19.14
N PHE A 272 -6.05 -19.49 -20.22
CA PHE A 272 -4.78 -18.89 -20.66
C PHE A 272 -4.88 -18.12 -21.98
N GLY A 273 -6.00 -18.20 -22.69
CA GLY A 273 -6.19 -17.63 -24.02
C GLY A 273 -5.95 -18.66 -25.14
N GLU A 274 -6.58 -18.41 -26.28
CA GLU A 274 -6.58 -19.33 -27.42
C GLU A 274 -5.16 -19.60 -27.94
N GLY A 275 -4.79 -20.87 -28.04
CA GLY A 275 -3.51 -21.31 -28.60
C GLY A 275 -2.28 -21.12 -27.70
N VAL A 276 -2.46 -20.72 -26.43
CA VAL A 276 -1.36 -20.57 -25.46
C VAL A 276 -0.94 -21.91 -24.85
N VAL A 277 -1.91 -22.80 -24.64
CA VAL A 277 -1.72 -24.14 -24.05
C VAL A 277 -2.46 -25.16 -24.91
N THR A 278 -1.79 -26.27 -25.25
CA THR A 278 -2.33 -27.27 -26.18
C THR A 278 -2.44 -28.68 -25.58
N SER A 279 -2.02 -28.85 -24.33
CA SER A 279 -2.06 -30.14 -23.64
C SER A 279 -2.26 -29.97 -22.13
N GLU A 280 -2.70 -31.05 -21.47
CA GLU A 280 -2.85 -31.06 -20.00
C GLU A 280 -1.51 -30.87 -19.27
N GLU A 281 -0.41 -31.37 -19.83
CA GLU A 281 0.93 -31.19 -19.28
C GLU A 281 1.35 -29.71 -19.34
N GLU A 282 1.16 -29.06 -20.49
CA GLU A 282 1.40 -27.63 -20.63
C GLU A 282 0.50 -26.80 -19.70
N PHE A 283 -0.77 -27.20 -19.53
CA PHE A 283 -1.71 -26.56 -18.62
C PHE A 283 -1.20 -26.60 -17.17
N LYS A 284 -0.81 -27.79 -16.69
CA LYS A 284 -0.26 -27.99 -15.35
C LYS A 284 1.05 -27.23 -15.16
N ASN A 285 1.93 -27.21 -16.16
CA ASN A 285 3.18 -26.46 -16.10
C ASN A 285 2.92 -24.95 -16.01
N LYS A 286 1.98 -24.40 -16.79
CA LYS A 286 1.59 -22.99 -16.71
C LYS A 286 0.97 -22.62 -15.37
N ILE A 287 0.17 -23.51 -14.79
CA ILE A 287 -0.34 -23.33 -13.42
C ILE A 287 0.82 -23.30 -12.43
N LYS A 288 1.80 -24.21 -12.57
CA LYS A 288 2.98 -24.25 -11.70
C LYS A 288 3.77 -22.95 -11.77
N GLU A 289 4.02 -22.44 -12.97
CA GLU A 289 4.68 -21.15 -13.21
C GLU A 289 3.91 -20.02 -12.54
N ALA A 290 2.60 -19.93 -12.79
CA ALA A 290 1.75 -18.88 -12.24
C ALA A 290 1.65 -18.92 -10.71
N LEU A 291 1.67 -20.11 -10.10
CA LEU A 291 1.72 -20.27 -8.64
C LEU A 291 3.09 -19.87 -8.08
N ALA A 292 4.19 -20.28 -8.72
CA ALA A 292 5.54 -19.90 -8.32
C ALA A 292 5.75 -18.37 -8.41
N GLU A 293 5.21 -17.73 -9.44
CA GLU A 293 5.25 -16.27 -9.61
C GLU A 293 4.60 -15.49 -8.45
N GLN A 294 3.62 -16.08 -7.75
CA GLN A 294 2.99 -15.44 -6.59
C GLN A 294 3.94 -15.30 -5.40
N PHE A 295 4.95 -16.17 -5.29
CA PHE A 295 5.95 -16.12 -4.22
C PHE A 295 7.13 -15.21 -4.54
N VAL A 296 7.36 -14.86 -5.81
CA VAL A 296 8.51 -14.02 -6.23
C VAL A 296 8.64 -12.73 -5.42
N PRO A 297 7.59 -11.94 -5.16
CA PRO A 297 7.73 -10.71 -4.37
C PRO A 297 8.23 -10.97 -2.94
N GLN A 298 7.80 -12.06 -2.32
CA GLN A 298 8.23 -12.42 -0.98
C GLN A 298 9.67 -12.96 -0.99
N SER A 299 10.03 -13.76 -2.01
CA SER A 299 11.39 -14.23 -2.23
C SER A 299 12.36 -13.08 -2.46
N ASP A 300 11.98 -12.08 -3.27
CA ASP A 300 12.75 -10.88 -3.53
C ASP A 300 12.91 -10.02 -2.27
N PHE A 301 11.85 -9.90 -1.46
CA PHE A 301 11.93 -9.22 -0.17
C PHE A 301 12.91 -9.93 0.77
N LYS A 302 12.82 -11.26 0.91
CA LYS A 302 13.76 -12.03 1.72
C LYS A 302 15.20 -11.92 1.20
N PHE A 303 15.38 -12.00 -0.11
CA PHE A 303 16.67 -11.81 -0.75
C PHE A 303 17.29 -10.43 -0.42
N LEU A 304 16.51 -9.35 -0.44
CA LEU A 304 16.99 -8.03 -0.02
C LEU A 304 17.35 -7.97 1.48
N LEU A 305 16.61 -8.67 2.34
CA LEU A 305 16.96 -8.78 3.76
C LEU A 305 18.30 -9.49 3.95
N ASP A 306 18.51 -10.61 3.25
CA ASP A 306 19.76 -11.37 3.34
C ASP A 306 20.93 -10.65 2.66
N ALA A 307 20.66 -9.85 1.62
CA ALA A 307 21.65 -9.00 0.98
C ALA A 307 22.15 -7.88 1.89
N ARG A 308 21.37 -7.46 2.90
CA ARG A 308 21.72 -6.34 3.80
C ARG A 308 23.11 -6.49 4.38
N GLU A 309 23.46 -7.67 4.90
CA GLU A 309 24.74 -7.90 5.55
C GLU A 309 25.91 -7.69 4.58
N ILE A 310 25.87 -8.33 3.40
CA ILE A 310 26.91 -8.19 2.38
C ILE A 310 26.99 -6.74 1.87
N LEU A 311 25.86 -6.08 1.64
CA LEU A 311 25.83 -4.70 1.16
C LEU A 311 26.46 -3.75 2.19
N VAL A 312 26.16 -3.94 3.47
CA VAL A 312 26.74 -3.17 4.59
C VAL A 312 28.23 -3.42 4.72
N GLN A 313 28.68 -4.68 4.57
CA GLN A 313 30.10 -5.03 4.59
C GLN A 313 30.86 -4.41 3.41
N LYS A 314 30.28 -4.49 2.19
CA LYS A 314 30.89 -3.95 0.96
C LYS A 314 30.95 -2.43 0.93
N ALA A 315 29.98 -1.76 1.55
CA ALA A 315 30.00 -0.32 1.73
C ALA A 315 31.13 0.14 2.66
N GLY A 316 31.69 -0.76 3.47
CA GLY A 316 32.77 -0.46 4.40
C GLY A 316 32.32 0.34 5.63
N GLU A 317 33.29 0.99 6.26
CA GLU A 317 33.06 1.89 7.39
C GLU A 317 32.57 3.24 6.86
N LEU A 318 31.31 3.57 7.16
CA LEU A 318 30.72 4.85 6.83
C LEU A 318 30.79 5.75 8.05
N GLN A 319 31.32 6.95 7.87
CA GLN A 319 31.36 7.97 8.91
C GLN A 319 30.11 8.83 8.88
N PHE A 320 29.69 9.31 10.05
CA PHE A 320 28.56 10.20 10.20
C PHE A 320 28.92 11.34 11.14
N ALA A 321 28.29 12.50 10.97
CA ALA A 321 28.43 13.63 11.87
C ALA A 321 27.57 13.39 13.14
N ASP A 322 28.00 12.45 14.00
CA ASP A 322 27.15 11.90 15.06
C ASP A 322 26.57 12.96 15.99
N GLY A 323 27.42 13.90 16.44
CA GLY A 323 27.00 15.00 17.31
C GLY A 323 25.94 15.90 16.68
N LEU A 324 26.07 16.18 15.37
CA LEU A 324 25.14 17.01 14.63
C LEU A 324 23.80 16.29 14.41
N LEU A 325 23.85 15.01 14.03
CA LEU A 325 22.66 14.19 13.86
C LEU A 325 21.91 14.02 15.19
N LYS A 326 22.61 13.77 16.29
CA LYS A 326 21.98 13.69 17.61
C LYS A 326 21.31 15.00 18.00
N ARG A 327 21.97 16.14 17.76
CA ARG A 327 21.40 17.47 18.02
C ARG A 327 20.13 17.71 17.20
N TRP A 328 20.15 17.35 15.91
CA TRP A 328 18.97 17.43 15.06
C TRP A 328 17.84 16.53 15.57
N LEU A 329 18.11 15.26 15.88
CA LEU A 329 17.11 14.31 16.38
C LEU A 329 16.48 14.79 17.70
N LEU A 330 17.26 15.37 18.61
CA LEU A 330 16.72 15.99 19.83
C LEU A 330 15.78 17.17 19.52
N ALA A 331 16.15 18.03 18.57
CA ALA A 331 15.34 19.20 18.20
C ALA A 331 14.08 18.82 17.40
N ALA A 332 14.12 17.74 16.63
CA ALA A 332 13.04 17.31 15.74
C ALA A 332 11.80 16.79 16.48
N ASN A 333 11.93 16.35 17.73
CA ASN A 333 10.82 15.82 18.51
C ASN A 333 10.98 16.10 20.01
N GLU A 334 10.03 16.85 20.58
CA GLU A 334 9.99 17.22 22.01
C GLU A 334 9.99 16.01 22.96
N LYS A 335 9.64 14.81 22.47
CA LYS A 335 9.66 13.57 23.26
C LYS A 335 11.04 12.91 23.35
N ASN A 336 12.01 13.36 22.56
CA ASN A 336 13.36 12.80 22.57
C ASN A 336 14.14 13.35 23.77
N THR A 337 14.82 12.47 24.50
CA THR A 337 15.76 12.85 25.56
C THR A 337 17.17 12.39 25.19
N PRO A 338 18.22 13.02 25.74
CA PRO A 338 19.60 12.60 25.47
C PRO A 338 19.83 11.12 25.80
N GLU A 339 19.29 10.63 26.92
CA GLU A 339 19.47 9.26 27.37
C GLU A 339 18.82 8.25 26.42
N LYS A 340 17.57 8.52 26.02
CA LYS A 340 16.83 7.68 25.07
C LYS A 340 17.54 7.66 23.71
N LEU A 341 18.01 8.83 23.28
CA LEU A 341 18.69 8.93 22.00
C LEU A 341 20.02 8.17 22.04
N ASP A 342 20.82 8.28 23.10
CA ASP A 342 22.07 7.52 23.19
C ASP A 342 21.85 6.00 23.15
N GLU A 343 20.73 5.50 23.67
CA GLU A 343 20.34 4.09 23.60
C GLU A 343 19.88 3.67 22.19
N GLU A 344 19.04 4.46 21.53
CA GLU A 344 18.45 4.13 20.22
C GLU A 344 19.36 4.48 19.03
N TYR A 345 20.31 5.41 19.22
CA TYR A 345 21.15 5.95 18.15
C TYR A 345 21.93 4.90 17.35
N PRO A 346 22.53 3.86 17.98
CA PRO A 346 23.21 2.81 17.22
C PRO A 346 22.29 2.14 16.19
N GLN A 347 21.05 1.84 16.57
CA GLN A 347 20.07 1.23 15.65
C GLN A 347 19.65 2.23 14.56
N ILE A 348 19.43 3.49 14.92
CA ILE A 348 19.09 4.56 13.96
C ILE A 348 20.18 4.70 12.89
N ILE A 349 21.46 4.65 13.29
CA ILE A 349 22.59 4.75 12.36
C ILE A 349 22.73 3.49 11.50
N GLU A 350 22.51 2.30 12.03
CA GLU A 350 22.52 1.06 11.22
C GLU A 350 21.40 1.03 10.18
N ASP A 351 20.22 1.55 10.51
CA ASP A 351 19.11 1.66 9.57
C ASP A 351 19.35 2.77 8.54
N LEU A 352 19.88 3.92 8.97
CA LEU A 352 20.29 5.01 8.07
C LEU A 352 21.39 4.54 7.10
N LYS A 353 22.39 3.81 7.59
CA LYS A 353 23.45 3.21 6.77
C LYS A 353 22.86 2.35 5.67
N TYR A 354 21.96 1.44 6.01
CA TYR A 354 21.34 0.58 5.02
C TYR A 354 20.46 1.37 4.03
N GLN A 355 19.72 2.37 4.52
CA GLN A 355 18.93 3.25 3.65
C GLN A 355 19.82 3.98 2.63
N LEU A 356 20.93 4.57 3.06
CA LEU A 356 21.85 5.29 2.18
C LEU A 356 22.50 4.36 1.15
N ILE A 357 22.80 3.12 1.55
CA ILE A 357 23.29 2.09 0.62
C ILE A 357 22.23 1.79 -0.45
N LYS A 358 20.97 1.53 -0.07
CA LYS A 358 19.89 1.30 -1.04
C LYS A 358 19.73 2.49 -1.99
N GLU A 359 19.68 3.71 -1.45
CA GLU A 359 19.55 4.92 -2.25
C GLU A 359 20.72 5.12 -3.21
N ASN A 360 21.95 4.83 -2.76
CA ASN A 360 23.15 4.91 -3.58
C ASN A 360 23.10 3.90 -4.74
N LEU A 361 22.70 2.66 -4.49
CA LEU A 361 22.54 1.63 -5.52
C LEU A 361 21.44 2.00 -6.52
N VAL A 362 20.29 2.48 -6.04
CA VAL A 362 19.17 2.91 -6.89
C VAL A 362 19.57 4.09 -7.77
N LYS A 363 20.14 5.15 -7.18
CA LYS A 363 20.56 6.37 -7.91
C LYS A 363 21.74 6.08 -8.85
N GLY A 364 22.76 5.36 -8.39
CA GLY A 364 23.98 5.06 -9.12
C GLY A 364 23.75 4.18 -10.35
N ASN A 365 22.75 3.29 -10.29
CA ASN A 365 22.39 2.40 -11.40
C ASN A 365 21.15 2.87 -12.19
N ASN A 366 20.67 4.10 -11.93
CA ASN A 366 19.52 4.69 -12.62
C ASN A 366 18.27 3.77 -12.59
N LEU A 367 18.04 3.12 -11.44
CA LEU A 367 16.86 2.28 -11.21
C LEU A 367 15.64 3.19 -11.00
N LYS A 368 14.97 3.52 -12.09
CA LYS A 368 13.79 4.39 -12.09
C LYS A 368 12.51 3.56 -12.07
N VAL A 369 11.58 3.92 -11.20
CA VAL A 369 10.22 3.43 -11.24
C VAL A 369 9.43 4.32 -12.19
N GLU A 370 8.85 3.70 -13.22
CA GLU A 370 8.00 4.35 -14.21
C GLU A 370 6.53 4.20 -13.81
N ASP A 371 5.64 5.03 -14.36
CA ASP A 371 4.20 4.97 -14.06
C ASP A 371 3.61 3.56 -14.33
N ALA A 372 4.10 2.89 -15.36
CA ALA A 372 3.68 1.51 -15.69
C ALA A 372 4.02 0.50 -14.60
N ASP A 373 5.15 0.66 -13.90
CA ASP A 373 5.54 -0.20 -12.79
C ASP A 373 4.60 0.00 -11.59
N ILE A 374 4.26 1.26 -11.31
CA ILE A 374 3.35 1.66 -10.24
C ILE A 374 1.95 1.10 -10.51
N GLU A 375 1.44 1.28 -11.73
CA GLU A 375 0.12 0.77 -12.13
C GLU A 375 0.07 -0.76 -12.07
N SER A 376 1.12 -1.44 -12.56
CA SER A 376 1.22 -2.90 -12.51
C SER A 376 1.23 -3.43 -11.08
N PHE A 377 2.04 -2.83 -10.20
CA PHE A 377 2.08 -3.20 -8.79
C PHE A 377 0.73 -2.95 -8.11
N ALA A 378 0.11 -1.79 -8.35
CA ALA A 378 -1.21 -1.46 -7.80
C ALA A 378 -2.28 -2.45 -8.24
N LYS A 379 -2.29 -2.88 -9.51
CA LYS A 379 -3.21 -3.93 -10.01
C LYS A 379 -2.97 -5.27 -9.32
N ARG A 380 -1.72 -5.66 -9.05
CA ARG A 380 -1.42 -6.91 -8.31
C ARG A 380 -1.94 -6.84 -6.87
N VAL A 381 -1.75 -5.72 -6.18
CA VAL A 381 -2.29 -5.52 -4.83
C VAL A 381 -3.82 -5.55 -4.83
N ALA A 382 -4.46 -4.86 -5.79
CA ALA A 382 -5.90 -4.90 -5.96
C ALA A 382 -6.41 -6.34 -6.14
N LYS A 383 -5.80 -7.10 -7.06
CA LYS A 383 -6.13 -8.49 -7.32
C LYS A 383 -6.02 -9.35 -6.05
N ALA A 384 -4.94 -9.17 -5.29
CA ALA A 384 -4.74 -9.88 -4.03
C ALA A 384 -5.80 -9.52 -2.97
N GLN A 385 -6.20 -8.25 -2.87
CA GLN A 385 -7.26 -7.81 -1.95
C GLN A 385 -8.62 -8.41 -2.32
N PHE A 386 -8.99 -8.40 -3.59
CA PHE A 386 -10.23 -9.02 -4.04
C PHE A 386 -10.23 -10.54 -3.78
N ALA A 387 -9.10 -11.21 -4.00
CA ALA A 387 -8.96 -12.63 -3.69
C ALA A 387 -9.18 -12.93 -2.19
N GLN A 388 -8.74 -12.04 -1.28
CA GLN A 388 -9.01 -12.19 0.16
C GLN A 388 -10.50 -12.12 0.51
N TYR A 389 -11.30 -11.41 -0.28
CA TYR A 389 -12.77 -11.38 -0.15
C TYR A 389 -13.48 -12.49 -0.92
N GLY A 390 -12.73 -13.50 -1.42
CA GLY A 390 -13.28 -14.60 -2.20
C GLY A 390 -13.61 -14.24 -3.67
N MET A 391 -13.26 -13.04 -4.12
CA MET A 391 -13.48 -12.58 -5.49
C MET A 391 -12.24 -12.90 -6.35
N LEU A 392 -12.12 -14.15 -6.79
CA LEU A 392 -10.96 -14.65 -7.54
C LEU A 392 -10.91 -14.19 -9.01
N SER A 393 -12.06 -13.84 -9.61
CA SER A 393 -12.18 -13.44 -11.01
C SER A 393 -12.77 -12.04 -11.13
N VAL A 394 -11.90 -11.03 -11.03
CA VAL A 394 -12.29 -9.61 -11.17
C VAL A 394 -11.93 -9.11 -12.57
N PRO A 395 -12.88 -8.49 -13.30
CA PRO A 395 -12.60 -7.93 -14.62
C PRO A 395 -11.42 -6.94 -14.62
N GLU A 396 -10.60 -6.94 -15.66
CA GLU A 396 -9.40 -6.10 -15.71
C GLU A 396 -9.72 -4.61 -15.58
N GLU A 397 -10.82 -4.15 -16.17
CA GLU A 397 -11.27 -2.77 -16.05
C GLU A 397 -11.60 -2.39 -14.60
N VAL A 398 -12.19 -3.30 -13.83
CA VAL A 398 -12.49 -3.09 -12.41
C VAL A 398 -11.19 -3.02 -11.62
N LEU A 399 -10.24 -3.92 -11.87
CA LEU A 399 -8.90 -3.88 -11.25
C LEU A 399 -8.16 -2.58 -11.58
N ALA A 400 -8.21 -2.14 -12.83
CA ALA A 400 -7.56 -0.91 -13.28
C ALA A 400 -8.16 0.34 -12.62
N ASN A 401 -9.49 0.42 -12.53
CA ASN A 401 -10.17 1.53 -11.86
C ASN A 401 -9.89 1.53 -10.35
N TYR A 402 -9.94 0.36 -9.70
CA TYR A 402 -9.61 0.23 -8.29
C TYR A 402 -8.14 0.60 -8.00
N ALA A 403 -7.20 0.13 -8.81
CA ALA A 403 -5.79 0.49 -8.73
C ALA A 403 -5.60 2.02 -8.85
N LYS A 404 -6.26 2.67 -9.81
CA LYS A 404 -6.23 4.14 -9.93
C LYS A 404 -6.77 4.84 -8.69
N ASP A 405 -7.85 4.33 -8.11
CA ASP A 405 -8.42 4.88 -6.88
C ASP A 405 -7.49 4.71 -5.67
N MET A 406 -6.83 3.55 -5.53
CA MET A 406 -5.81 3.32 -4.51
C MET A 406 -4.67 4.35 -4.60
N LEU A 407 -4.21 4.65 -5.82
CA LEU A 407 -3.10 5.57 -6.07
C LEU A 407 -3.45 7.04 -5.78
N LYS A 408 -4.73 7.39 -5.59
CA LYS A 408 -5.12 8.74 -5.12
C LYS A 408 -4.75 8.96 -3.65
N ASN A 409 -4.64 7.91 -2.86
CA ASN A 409 -4.18 8.00 -1.48
C ASN A 409 -2.66 8.16 -1.45
N LYS A 410 -2.16 9.28 -0.92
CA LYS A 410 -0.73 9.61 -0.89
C LYS A 410 0.12 8.56 -0.16
N GLN A 411 -0.38 8.01 0.95
CA GLN A 411 0.36 7.00 1.71
C GLN A 411 0.43 5.68 0.93
N THR A 412 -0.69 5.27 0.34
CA THR A 412 -0.74 4.06 -0.50
C THR A 412 0.17 4.19 -1.72
N LEU A 413 0.13 5.34 -2.40
CA LEU A 413 1.02 5.65 -3.52
C LEU A 413 2.49 5.55 -3.10
N GLN A 414 2.88 6.18 -1.98
CA GLN A 414 4.26 6.13 -1.50
C GLN A 414 4.69 4.69 -1.22
N ASN A 415 3.87 3.92 -0.52
CA ASN A 415 4.17 2.52 -0.23
C ASN A 415 4.34 1.67 -1.51
N ILE A 416 3.50 1.91 -2.53
CA ILE A 416 3.60 1.21 -3.82
C ILE A 416 4.89 1.59 -4.55
N ILE A 417 5.24 2.88 -4.56
CA ILE A 417 6.50 3.36 -5.14
C ILE A 417 7.68 2.70 -4.46
N ASP A 418 7.72 2.70 -3.12
CA ASP A 418 8.82 2.11 -2.35
C ASP A 418 8.99 0.62 -2.66
N ARG A 419 7.89 -0.12 -2.74
CA ARG A 419 7.92 -1.56 -3.11
C ARG A 419 8.34 -1.79 -4.56
N ALA A 420 7.91 -0.95 -5.49
CA ALA A 420 8.36 -1.04 -6.89
C ALA A 420 9.87 -0.75 -7.01
N VAL A 421 10.40 0.19 -6.22
CA VAL A 421 11.85 0.43 -6.14
C VAL A 421 12.57 -0.81 -5.61
N GLU A 422 12.05 -1.44 -4.55
CA GLU A 422 12.61 -2.68 -3.98
C GLU A 422 12.62 -3.82 -5.00
N GLU A 423 11.54 -4.03 -5.76
CA GLU A 423 11.50 -5.05 -6.82
C GLU A 423 12.58 -4.81 -7.90
N LYS A 424 12.76 -3.55 -8.34
CA LYS A 424 13.81 -3.21 -9.30
C LYS A 424 15.21 -3.39 -8.72
N LEU A 425 15.41 -3.03 -7.47
CA LEU A 425 16.68 -3.24 -6.78
C LEU A 425 17.00 -4.73 -6.64
N ALA A 426 16.01 -5.56 -6.27
CA ALA A 426 16.18 -7.00 -6.18
C ALA A 426 16.52 -7.61 -7.54
N ALA A 427 15.78 -7.25 -8.60
CA ALA A 427 16.07 -7.68 -9.96
C ALA A 427 17.50 -7.34 -10.39
N TRP A 428 17.92 -6.08 -10.20
CA TRP A 428 19.27 -5.63 -10.52
C TRP A 428 20.34 -6.37 -9.70
N LEU A 429 20.14 -6.51 -8.38
CA LEU A 429 21.08 -7.21 -7.50
C LEU A 429 21.27 -8.68 -7.90
N LYS A 430 20.18 -9.38 -8.25
CA LYS A 430 20.23 -10.76 -8.75
C LYS A 430 21.11 -10.90 -10.01
N GLU A 431 21.16 -9.87 -10.85
CA GLU A 431 22.06 -9.84 -12.01
C GLU A 431 23.53 -9.58 -11.63
N GLN A 432 23.80 -8.91 -10.51
CA GLN A 432 25.18 -8.59 -10.10
C GLN A 432 25.88 -9.72 -9.33
N VAL A 433 25.12 -10.52 -8.58
CA VAL A 433 25.63 -11.52 -7.63
C VAL A 433 25.43 -12.95 -8.12
N GLU A 434 26.03 -13.94 -7.46
CA GLU A 434 25.69 -15.35 -7.65
C GLU A 434 24.55 -15.75 -6.70
N LEU A 435 23.49 -16.36 -7.26
CA LEU A 435 22.36 -16.84 -6.48
C LEU A 435 22.58 -18.29 -6.03
N ASP A 436 22.60 -18.48 -4.71
CA ASP A 436 22.49 -19.79 -4.09
C ASP A 436 21.00 -20.15 -4.00
N VAL A 437 20.45 -20.65 -5.11
CA VAL A 437 19.01 -20.97 -5.22
C VAL A 437 18.68 -22.18 -4.33
N LYS A 438 17.78 -21.97 -3.37
CA LYS A 438 17.28 -22.97 -2.43
C LYS A 438 15.81 -23.19 -2.67
N GLU A 439 15.47 -24.38 -3.12
CA GLU A 439 14.08 -24.81 -3.23
C GLU A 439 13.55 -25.20 -1.84
N VAL A 440 12.46 -24.58 -1.41
CA VAL A 440 11.87 -24.76 -0.07
C VAL A 440 10.36 -24.90 -0.16
N SER A 441 9.73 -25.62 0.77
CA SER A 441 8.27 -25.66 0.87
C SER A 441 7.70 -24.30 1.30
N ALA A 442 6.41 -24.07 1.07
CA ALA A 442 5.73 -22.85 1.53
C ALA A 442 5.79 -22.70 3.07
N GLU A 443 5.73 -23.81 3.82
CA GLU A 443 5.84 -23.78 5.28
C GLU A 443 7.25 -23.38 5.74
N GLU A 444 8.29 -23.97 5.14
CA GLU A 444 9.69 -23.61 5.44
C GLU A 444 9.99 -22.17 5.06
N PHE A 445 9.45 -21.70 3.94
CA PHE A 445 9.61 -20.33 3.49
C PHE A 445 8.98 -19.33 4.47
N ASN A 446 7.78 -19.61 4.98
CA ASN A 446 7.13 -18.76 5.98
C ASN A 446 7.94 -18.64 7.28
N LYS A 447 8.57 -19.74 7.72
CA LYS A 447 9.45 -19.75 8.91
C LYS A 447 10.71 -18.89 8.75
N LEU A 448 11.07 -18.45 7.54
CA LEU A 448 12.19 -17.54 7.33
C LEU A 448 11.89 -16.08 7.75
N PHE A 449 10.62 -15.76 8.04
CA PHE A 449 10.16 -14.44 8.46
C PHE A 449 9.74 -14.38 9.94
N GLU A 450 9.78 -15.51 10.64
CA GLU A 450 9.62 -15.60 12.10
C GLU A 450 10.95 -15.32 12.81
#